data_AF-A0AAJ1JE53-F1
#
_entry.id   AF-A0AAJ1JE53-F1
#
_cell.length_a   1.000
_cell.length_b   1.000
_cell.length_c   1.000
_cell.angle_alpha   90.00
_cell.angle_beta   90.00
_cell.angle_gamma   90.00
#
_symmetry.space_group_name_H-M   'P 1'
#
loop_
_entity.id
_entity.type
_entity.pdbx_description
1 polymer ?
#
loop_
_entity_poly.entity_id
_entity_poly.type
_entity_poly.pdbx_seq_one_letter_code
_entity_poly.pdbx_strand_id
1 'polypeptide(L)'
;LYWDWLYQMRNVAAEELDPGGYGDNDRYYIYDRQDYLEGKLATIQAVNRQEAIDVCKWVLEEERFHDRELTDRIILNLVGECADA
;
A
#
# COMPACT_ATOMS: atom_id res chain seq x y z
N LEU A 1 -2.16 -10.89 2.28
CA LEU A 1 -3.53 -11.48 2.17
C LEU A 1 -4.29 -11.03 0.92
N TYR A 2 -4.76 -9.78 0.81
CA TYR A 2 -5.53 -9.34 -0.40
C TYR A 2 -4.66 -9.27 -1.66
N TRP A 3 -3.49 -8.63 -1.59
CA TRP A 3 -2.61 -8.47 -2.75
C TRP A 3 -1.99 -9.78 -3.20
N ASP A 4 -1.64 -10.67 -2.26
CA ASP A 4 -1.20 -12.04 -2.57
C ASP A 4 -2.31 -12.83 -3.26
N TRP A 5 -3.55 -12.74 -2.77
CA TRP A 5 -4.69 -13.39 -3.40
C TRP A 5 -4.92 -12.85 -4.81
N LEU A 6 -4.88 -11.52 -4.99
CA LEU A 6 -5.06 -10.89 -6.29
C LEU A 6 -3.96 -11.30 -7.27
N TYR A 7 -2.71 -11.34 -6.81
CA TYR A 7 -1.58 -11.85 -7.58
C TYR A 7 -1.82 -13.31 -8.00
N GLN A 8 -2.18 -14.19 -7.06
CA GLN A 8 -2.46 -15.60 -7.34
C GLN A 8 -3.58 -15.77 -8.37
N MET A 9 -4.71 -15.09 -8.20
CA MET A 9 -5.82 -15.17 -9.15
C MET A 9 -5.42 -14.70 -10.55
N ARG A 10 -4.64 -13.62 -10.65
CA ARG A 10 -4.19 -13.09 -11.94
C ARG A 10 -3.16 -13.99 -12.60
N ASN A 11 -2.23 -14.56 -11.82
CA ASN A 11 -1.23 -15.49 -12.32
C ASN A 11 -1.88 -16.77 -12.86
N VAL A 12 -2.82 -17.35 -12.11
CA VAL A 12 -3.59 -18.53 -12.56
C VAL A 12 -4.36 -18.21 -13.84
N ALA A 13 -5.05 -17.07 -13.91
CA ALA A 13 -5.77 -16.68 -15.13
C ALA A 13 -4.83 -16.49 -16.34
N ALA A 14 -3.60 -16.01 -16.13
CA ALA A 14 -2.61 -15.87 -17.20
C ALA A 14 -2.12 -17.23 -17.70
N GLU A 15 -1.85 -18.18 -16.79
CA GLU A 15 -1.45 -19.56 -17.13
C GLU A 15 -2.55 -20.32 -17.89
N GLU A 16 -3.82 -20.13 -17.52
CA GLU A 16 -4.96 -20.73 -18.23
C GLU A 16 -5.14 -20.18 -19.66
N LEU A 17 -4.79 -18.90 -19.88
CA LEU A 17 -4.87 -18.26 -21.20
C LEU A 17 -3.69 -18.63 -22.11
N ASP A 18 -2.54 -19.00 -21.54
CA ASP A 18 -1.36 -19.46 -22.28
C ASP A 18 -0.74 -20.71 -21.61
N PRO A 19 -1.32 -21.90 -21.84
CA PRO A 19 -0.89 -23.13 -21.19
C PRO A 19 0.55 -23.51 -21.59
N GLY A 20 1.46 -23.50 -20.62
CA GLY A 20 2.91 -23.71 -20.85
C GLY A 20 3.70 -22.42 -21.07
N GLY A 21 3.03 -21.28 -21.11
CA GLY A 21 3.62 -19.96 -20.93
C GLY A 21 4.15 -19.78 -19.51
N TYR A 22 5.00 -18.79 -19.32
CA TYR A 22 5.68 -18.51 -18.05
C TYR A 22 4.78 -17.84 -16.99
N GLY A 23 3.45 -17.82 -17.16
CA GLY A 23 2.55 -17.08 -16.27
C GLY A 23 2.79 -15.57 -16.30
N ASP A 24 2.41 -14.86 -15.24
CA ASP A 24 2.48 -13.39 -15.12
C ASP A 24 3.88 -12.88 -14.70
N ASN A 25 4.95 -13.56 -15.13
CA ASN A 25 6.33 -13.36 -14.67
C ASN A 25 6.90 -11.94 -14.89
N ASP A 26 6.33 -11.14 -15.79
CA ASP A 26 6.81 -9.79 -16.14
C ASP A 26 6.01 -8.64 -15.51
N ARG A 27 5.15 -8.90 -14.52
CA ARG A 27 4.19 -7.89 -14.04
C ARG A 27 4.23 -7.63 -12.54
N TYR A 28 5.35 -7.08 -12.08
CA TYR A 28 5.52 -6.38 -10.78
C TYR A 28 4.45 -5.29 -10.52
N TYR A 29 3.67 -4.90 -11.53
CA TYR A 29 2.62 -3.87 -11.48
C TYR A 29 1.60 -3.97 -10.33
N ILE A 30 1.37 -5.16 -9.74
CA ILE A 30 0.48 -5.28 -8.57
C ILE A 30 1.19 -4.74 -7.33
N TYR A 31 2.42 -5.16 -7.08
CA TYR A 31 3.25 -4.63 -5.99
C TYR A 31 3.60 -3.16 -6.23
N ASP A 32 3.90 -2.76 -7.47
CA ASP A 32 4.12 -1.34 -7.81
C ASP A 32 2.90 -0.47 -7.47
N ARG A 33 1.69 -1.01 -7.70
CA ARG A 33 0.45 -0.30 -7.35
C ARG A 33 0.23 -0.26 -5.84
N GLN A 34 0.62 -1.33 -5.15
CA GLN A 34 0.58 -1.41 -3.70
C GLN A 34 1.51 -0.36 -3.07
N ASP A 35 2.76 -0.30 -3.52
CA ASP A 35 3.77 0.68 -3.09
C ASP A 35 3.36 2.11 -3.46
N TYR A 36 2.79 2.30 -4.66
CA TYR A 36 2.25 3.59 -5.08
C TYR A 36 1.15 4.09 -4.13
N LEU A 37 0.23 3.22 -3.73
CA LEU A 37 -0.84 3.59 -2.79
C LEU A 37 -0.30 3.95 -1.41
N GLU A 38 0.75 3.29 -0.94
CA GLU A 38 1.43 3.66 0.31
C GLU A 38 2.11 5.01 0.21
N GLY A 39 2.83 5.26 -0.89
CA GLY A 39 3.40 6.59 -1.15
C GLY A 39 2.34 7.70 -1.18
N LYS A 40 1.10 7.37 -1.58
CA LYS A 40 -0.01 8.32 -1.52
C LYS A 40 -0.48 8.62 -0.10
N LEU A 41 -0.42 7.69 0.84
CA LEU A 41 -0.77 7.95 2.25
C LEU A 41 0.13 9.02 2.89
N ALA A 42 1.36 9.19 2.40
CA ALA A 42 2.27 10.24 2.84
C ALA A 42 1.93 11.63 2.27
N THR A 43 0.95 11.75 1.36
CA THR A 43 0.66 13.01 0.63
C THR A 43 -0.82 13.38 0.59
N ILE A 44 -1.72 12.39 0.68
CA ILE A 44 -3.16 12.62 0.70
C ILE A 44 -3.59 12.95 2.12
N GLN A 45 -4.20 14.13 2.27
CA GLN A 45 -4.76 14.56 3.54
C GLN A 45 -6.03 13.75 3.88
N ALA A 46 -6.18 13.40 5.15
CA ALA A 46 -7.42 12.80 5.64
C ALA A 46 -8.58 13.78 5.45
N VAL A 47 -9.77 13.28 5.07
CA VAL A 47 -10.97 14.11 4.88
C VAL A 47 -11.45 14.68 6.22
N ASN A 48 -11.23 13.94 7.30
CA ASN A 48 -11.60 14.34 8.65
C ASN A 48 -10.68 13.73 9.72
N ARG A 49 -10.81 14.21 10.96
CA ARG A 49 -9.98 13.75 12.08
C ARG A 49 -10.19 12.29 12.45
N GLN A 50 -11.40 11.76 12.28
CA GLN A 50 -11.69 10.36 12.61
C GLN A 50 -10.96 9.44 11.64
N GLU A 51 -11.01 9.76 10.34
CA GLU A 51 -10.24 9.05 9.32
C GLU A 51 -8.75 9.10 9.61
N ALA A 52 -8.19 10.26 10.00
CA ALA A 52 -6.79 10.36 10.37
C ALA A 52 -6.41 9.42 11.53
N ILE A 53 -7.26 9.32 12.56
CA ILE A 53 -7.05 8.43 13.71
C ILE A 53 -7.10 6.96 13.27
N ASP A 54 -8.11 6.60 12.47
CA ASP A 54 -8.32 5.22 12.05
C ASP A 54 -7.20 4.73 11.14
N VAL A 55 -6.75 5.57 10.20
CA VAL A 55 -5.58 5.27 9.34
C VAL A 55 -4.30 5.19 10.17
N CYS A 56 -4.08 6.09 11.13
CA CYS A 56 -2.90 6.06 11.99
C CYS A 56 -2.81 4.76 12.82
N LYS A 57 -3.92 4.32 13.40
CA LYS A 57 -3.97 3.03 14.12
C LYS A 57 -3.66 1.86 13.20
N TRP A 58 -4.28 1.84 12.01
CA TRP A 58 -4.04 0.79 11.03
C TRP A 58 -2.57 0.73 10.59
N VAL A 59 -1.95 1.89 10.32
CA VAL A 59 -0.52 1.98 9.97
C VAL A 59 0.37 1.42 11.07
N LEU A 60 0.06 1.67 12.34
CA LEU A 60 0.84 1.18 13.48
C LEU A 60 0.66 -0.32 13.75
N GLU A 61 -0.43 -0.93 13.29
CA GLU A 61 -0.72 -2.36 13.47
C GLU A 61 -0.14 -3.24 12.34
N GLU A 62 0.07 -2.68 11.16
CA GLU A 62 0.42 -3.44 9.96
C GLU A 62 1.95 -3.51 9.76
N GLU A 63 2.49 -4.75 9.73
CA GLU A 63 3.94 -4.98 9.70
C GLU A 63 4.66 -4.34 8.51
N ARG A 64 3.93 -4.10 7.41
CA ARG A 64 4.48 -3.49 6.20
C ARG A 64 4.91 -2.04 6.39
N PHE A 65 4.33 -1.33 7.35
CA PHE A 65 4.74 0.03 7.72
C PHE A 65 5.83 0.04 8.81
N HIS A 66 6.58 -1.05 8.99
CA HIS A 66 7.74 -1.03 9.87
C HIS A 66 8.95 -0.30 9.26
N ASP A 67 8.90 0.11 7.99
CA ASP A 67 9.84 1.11 7.44
C ASP A 67 9.62 2.45 8.14
N ARG A 68 10.63 2.90 8.89
CA ARG A 68 10.51 4.12 9.68
C ARG A 68 10.34 5.37 8.82
N GLU A 69 11.00 5.48 7.66
CA GLU A 69 10.98 6.74 6.90
C GLU A 69 9.63 6.98 6.20
N LEU A 70 9.04 5.93 5.62
CA LEU A 70 7.70 6.02 5.03
C LEU A 70 6.66 6.26 6.13
N THR A 71 6.75 5.55 7.24
CA THR A 71 5.80 5.63 8.34
C THR A 71 5.84 6.96 9.05
N ASP A 72 7.02 7.54 9.28
CA ASP A 72 7.16 8.89 9.83
C ASP A 72 6.47 9.93 8.94
N ARG A 73 6.63 9.83 7.62
CA ARG A 73 5.96 10.73 6.65
C ARG A 73 4.45 10.56 6.65
N ILE A 74 3.95 9.32 6.70
CA ILE A 74 2.51 9.05 6.79
C ILE A 74 1.95 9.63 8.09
N ILE A 75 2.60 9.40 9.22
CA ILE A 75 2.16 9.92 10.53
C ILE A 75 2.11 11.45 10.49
N LEU A 76 3.19 12.12 10.05
CA LEU A 76 3.25 13.58 9.95
C LEU A 76 2.12 14.14 9.07
N ASN A 77 1.86 13.51 7.92
CA ASN A 77 0.76 13.89 7.05
C ASN A 77 -0.62 13.73 7.73
N LEU A 78 -0.82 12.69 8.54
CA LEU A 78 -2.09 12.39 9.22
C LEU A 78 -2.35 13.26 10.46
N VAL A 79 -1.34 13.55 11.29
CA VAL A 79 -1.49 14.43 12.46
C VAL A 79 -1.46 15.91 12.11
N GLY A 80 -1.13 16.24 10.86
CA GLY A 80 -0.81 17.58 10.40
C GLY A 80 0.65 17.89 10.70
N GLU A 81 1.41 18.31 9.69
CA GLU A 81 2.80 18.73 9.87
C GLU A 81 2.86 19.77 11.00
N CYS A 82 3.71 19.51 11.99
CA CYS A 82 3.86 20.43 13.11
C CYS A 82 4.28 21.78 12.53
N ALA A 83 3.45 22.82 12.68
CA ALA A 83 3.86 24.16 12.32
C ALA A 83 5.07 24.49 13.21
N ASP A 84 6.23 24.73 12.59
CA ASP A 84 7.44 25.14 13.31
C ASP A 84 7.07 26.33 14.22
N ALA A 85 7.24 26.13 15.53
CA ALA A 85 6.97 27.11 16.57
C ALA A 85 8.13 28.09 16.73
#